data_AF-A0A1Q6XCJ4-F1
#
_entry.id   AF-A0A1Q6XCJ4-F1
#
_cell.length_a   1.000
_cell.length_b   1.000
_cell.length_c   1.000
_cell.angle_alpha   90.00
_cell.angle_beta   90.00
_cell.angle_gamma   90.00
#
_symmetry.space_group_name_H-M   'P 1'
#
loop_
_entity.id
_entity.type
_entity.pdbx_description
1 polymer ?
#
loop_
_entity_poly.entity_id
_entity_poly.type
_entity_poly.pdbx_seq_one_letter_code
_entity_poly.pdbx_strand_id
1 'polypeptide(L)' 'MLVWIEERRFQGWGCSECGWRFTASDNLGGKSLVEMIRNFELQREKEFTSHVCADYPQTKSGKT' A
#
# COMPACT_ATOMS: atom_id res chain seq x y z
N MET A 1 -6.55 1.23 7.24
CA MET A 1 -7.13 0.47 6.09
C MET A 1 -6.49 0.96 4.79
N LEU A 2 -6.37 0.11 3.77
CA LEU A 2 -5.89 0.54 2.45
C LEU A 2 -7.03 1.22 1.69
N VAL A 3 -6.84 2.49 1.30
CA VAL A 3 -7.86 3.31 0.67
C VAL A 3 -7.32 4.07 -0.53
N TRP A 4 -8.20 4.38 -1.49
CA TRP A 4 -7.91 5.34 -2.54
C TRP A 4 -8.02 6.76 -1.99
N ILE A 5 -6.99 7.55 -2.19
CA ILE A 5 -6.88 8.94 -1.71
C ILE A 5 -6.88 9.85 -2.94
N GLU A 6 -7.77 10.84 -2.92
CA GLU A 6 -7.87 11.87 -3.95
C GLU A 6 -7.71 13.25 -3.29
N GLU A 7 -6.52 13.82 -3.45
CA GLU A 7 -6.13 15.13 -2.94
C GLU A 7 -5.62 16.00 -4.09
N ARG A 8 -5.61 17.33 -3.91
CA ARG A 8 -5.20 18.30 -4.95
C ARG A 8 -3.85 18.03 -5.62
N ARG A 9 -2.93 17.33 -4.96
CA ARG A 9 -1.58 17.02 -5.46
C ARG A 9 -1.22 15.54 -5.36
N PHE A 10 -2.20 14.68 -5.05
CA PHE A 10 -1.95 13.25 -4.87
C PHE A 10 -3.20 12.46 -5.25
N GLN A 11 -3.01 11.48 -6.11
CA GLN A 11 -4.01 10.47 -6.42
C GLN A 11 -3.32 9.12 -6.32
N GLY A 12 -3.78 8.27 -5.41
CA GLY A 12 -3.11 7.00 -5.18
C GLY A 12 -3.64 6.27 -3.97
N TRP A 13 -3.01 5.14 -3.67
CA TRP A 13 -3.37 4.30 -2.53
C TRP A 13 -2.61 4.72 -1.27
N GLY A 14 -3.25 4.63 -0.12
CA GLY A 14 -2.60 4.92 1.16
C GLY A 14 -3.32 4.30 2.35
N CYS A 15 -2.71 4.47 3.53
CA CYS A 15 -3.28 4.05 4.80
C CYS A 15 -4.15 5.18 5.35
N SER A 16 -5.42 4.89 5.62
CA SER A 16 -6.37 5.82 6.23
C SER A 16 -5.97 6.32 7.61
N GLU A 17 -5.06 5.63 8.30
CA GLU A 17 -4.79 5.84 9.72
C GLU A 17 -3.50 6.64 10.00
N CYS A 18 -2.45 6.48 9.20
CA CYS A 18 -1.11 7.01 9.54
C CYS A 18 -0.37 7.71 8.39
N GLY A 19 -1.08 8.08 7.32
CA GLY A 19 -0.51 8.88 6.24
C GLY A 19 0.49 8.16 5.31
N TRP A 20 0.69 6.85 5.48
CA TRP A 20 1.43 6.03 4.51
C TRP A 20 0.80 6.15 3.11
N ARG A 21 1.63 6.36 2.09
CA ARG A 21 1.23 6.46 0.68
C ARG A 21 2.01 5.44 -0.13
N PHE A 22 1.30 4.65 -0.93
CA PHE A 22 1.91 3.69 -1.84
C PHE A 22 2.63 4.42 -2.98
N THR A 23 3.85 3.99 -3.27
CA THR A 23 4.61 4.43 -4.45
C THR A 23 5.02 3.18 -5.21
N ALA A 24 4.48 3.01 -6.41
CA ALA A 24 4.86 1.89 -7.26
C ALA A 24 6.34 1.99 -7.65
N SER A 25 6.98 0.85 -7.83
CA SER A 25 8.31 0.81 -8.40
C SER A 25 8.27 1.21 -9.88
N ASP A 26 9.31 1.89 -10.38
CA ASP A 26 9.38 2.33 -11.78
C ASP A 26 9.35 1.17 -12.78
N ASN A 27 9.70 -0.04 -12.34
CA ASN A 27 9.68 -1.24 -13.15
C ASN A 27 8.63 -2.24 -12.65
N LEU A 28 7.36 -1.98 -13.03
CA LEU A 28 6.24 -2.89 -12.77
C LEU A 28 6.35 -4.25 -13.50
N GLY A 29 7.38 -4.44 -14.35
CA GLY A 29 7.64 -5.69 -15.07
C GLY A 29 6.47 -6.14 -15.95
N GLY A 30 6.63 -7.29 -16.62
CA GLY A 30 5.59 -7.86 -17.49
C GLY A 30 5.69 -7.42 -18.95
N LYS A 31 5.11 -8.24 -19.84
CA LYS A 31 5.14 -8.07 -21.29
C LYS A 31 3.86 -7.44 -21.84
N SER A 32 2.86 -7.25 -20.97
CA SER A 32 1.54 -6.73 -21.32
C SER A 32 1.02 -5.76 -20.24
N LEU A 33 0.10 -4.89 -20.64
CA LEU A 33 -0.58 -3.97 -19.73
C LEU A 33 -1.30 -4.71 -18.59
N VAL A 34 -1.94 -5.84 -18.90
CA VAL A 34 -2.64 -6.66 -17.89
C VAL A 34 -1.67 -7.21 -16.84
N GLU A 35 -0.49 -7.68 -17.26
CA GLU A 35 0.56 -8.11 -16.33
C GLU A 35 1.10 -6.95 -15.50
N MET A 36 1.29 -5.77 -16.08
CA MET A 36 1.72 -4.57 -15.35
C MET A 36 0.71 -4.15 -14.28
N ILE A 37 -0.59 -4.16 -14.60
CA ILE A 37 -1.66 -3.86 -13.63
C ILE A 37 -1.64 -4.88 -12.49
N ARG A 38 -1.56 -6.17 -12.82
CA ARG A 38 -1.50 -7.24 -11.81
C ARG A 38 -0.28 -7.09 -10.89
N ASN A 39 0.88 -6.76 -11.46
CA ASN A 39 2.11 -6.57 -10.68
C ASN A 39 2.02 -5.33 -9.78
N PHE A 40 1.39 -4.25 -10.24
CA PHE A 40 1.12 -3.05 -9.45
C PHE A 40 0.24 -3.38 -8.23
N GLU A 41 -0.87 -4.10 -8.44
CA GLU A 41 -1.75 -4.52 -7.36
C GLU A 41 -1.03 -5.43 -6.37
N LEU A 42 -0.24 -6.38 -6.87
CA LEU A 42 0.54 -7.28 -6.03
C LEU A 42 1.58 -6.54 -5.18
N GLN A 43 2.30 -5.57 -5.77
CA GLN A 43 3.26 -4.75 -5.04
C GLN A 43 2.57 -3.95 -3.95
N ARG A 44 1.45 -3.28 -4.27
CA ARG A 44 0.65 -2.50 -3.32
C ARG A 44 0.22 -3.34 -2.13
N GLU A 45 -0.39 -4.49 -2.37
CA GLU A 45 -0.89 -5.38 -1.30
C GLU A 45 0.25 -5.91 -0.44
N LYS A 46 1.40 -6.26 -1.05
CA LYS A 46 2.57 -6.74 -0.32
C LYS A 46 3.12 -5.67 0.61
N GLU A 47 3.33 -4.45 0.11
CA GLU A 47 3.83 -3.34 0.92
C GLU A 47 2.85 -2.98 2.04
N PHE A 48 1.55 -2.95 1.75
CA PHE A 48 0.53 -2.68 2.76
C PHE A 48 0.40 -3.80 3.80
N THR A 49 0.65 -5.06 3.43
CA THR A 49 0.64 -6.17 4.41
C THR A 49 1.85 -6.09 5.36
N SER A 50 3.01 -5.66 4.85
CA SER A 50 4.20 -5.39 5.67
C SER A 50 4.12 -4.08 6.44
N HIS A 51 3.15 -3.23 6.12
CA HIS A 51 2.98 -1.93 6.75
C HIS A 51 2.52 -2.09 8.21
N VAL A 52 3.34 -1.59 9.14
CA VAL A 52 2.96 -1.37 10.54
C VAL A 52 2.46 0.06 10.66
N CYS A 53 1.20 0.22 11.03
CA CYS A 53 0.59 1.53 11.21
C CYS A 53 1.23 2.24 12.43
N ALA A 54 1.84 3.41 12.24
CA ALA A 54 2.51 4.12 13.33
C ALA A 54 1.51 4.63 14.40
N ASP A 55 0.28 4.94 14.00
CA ASP A 55 -0.82 5.32 14.91
C ASP A 55 -1.55 4.11 15.51
N TYR A 56 -1.20 2.91 15.07
CA TYR A 56 -1.65 1.65 15.65
C TYR A 56 -0.47 0.68 15.75
N PRO A 57 0.53 0.98 16.62
CA PRO A 57 1.62 0.05 16.84
C PRO A 57 0.98 -1.28 17.26
N GLN A 58 1.34 -2.37 16.60
CA GLN A 58 0.78 -3.69 16.87
C GLN A 58 1.08 -4.13 18.32
N THR A 59 0.31 -3.66 19.29
CA THR A 59 0.26 -4.23 20.64
C THR A 59 -0.69 -5.42 20.60
N LYS A 60 -0.34 -6.45 19.82
CA LYS A 60 -0.90 -7.80 19.96
C LYS A 60 0.23 -8.83 20.09
N SER A 61 1.21 -8.54 20.94
CA SER A 61 1.96 -9.57 21.66
C SER A 61 1.72 -9.37 23.15
N GLY A 62 0.56 -9.84 23.59
CA GLY A 62 0.14 -9.90 24.98
C GLY A 62 -0.88 -11.02 25.10
N LYS A 63 -0.46 -12.26 24.85
CA LYS A 63 -1.18 -13.43 25.37
C LYS A 63 -0.85 -13.49 26.86
N THR A 64 -1.80 -13.08 27.70
CA THR A 64 -1.96 -13.61 29.06
C THR A 64 -2.70 -14.93 28.97
#